data_AF-A0A977IBQ2-F1
#
_entry.id   AF-A0A977IBQ2-F1
#
_cell.length_a   1.000
_cell.length_b   1.000
_cell.length_c   1.000
_cell.angle_alpha   90.00
_cell.angle_beta   90.00
_cell.angle_gamma   90.00
#
_symmetry.space_group_name_H-M   'P 1'
#
loop_
_entity.id
_entity.type
_entity.pdbx_description
1 polymer ?
#
loop_
_entity_poly.entity_id
_entity_poly.type
_entity_poly.pdbx_seq_one_letter_code
_entity_poly.pdbx_strand_id
1 'polypeptide(L)'
;MPASLGLAYVVRVKEEQERTLYARQSLYVGIRRDWSSGSKILLVKKNTQGDSVIIGSATLGKIVELDALNNGEKKLCLENNWYGKMVFAMLARFLPAVSVSETPLAGKHPALLHGLAITEDELSEIESLASSKIIT
;
A
#
# COMPACT_ATOMS: atom_id res chain seq x y z
N MET A 1 28.48 -11.26 0.35
CA MET A 1 27.33 -10.98 -0.52
C MET A 1 26.60 -9.81 0.11
N PRO A 2 26.51 -8.61 -0.50
CA PRO A 2 25.64 -7.59 0.05
C PRO A 2 24.21 -8.14 -0.09
N ALA A 3 23.45 -8.11 1.01
CA ALA A 3 22.03 -8.39 0.96
C ALA A 3 21.42 -7.52 -0.14
N SER A 4 20.71 -8.13 -1.08
CA SER A 4 19.86 -7.37 -1.98
C SER A 4 18.95 -6.52 -1.09
N LEU A 5 19.13 -5.19 -1.10
CA LEU A 5 18.22 -4.28 -0.41
C LEU A 5 16.86 -4.47 -1.07
N GLY A 6 16.04 -5.36 -0.52
CA GLY A 6 14.66 -5.50 -0.92
C GLY A 6 13.99 -4.16 -0.70
N LEU A 7 13.35 -3.65 -1.75
CA LEU A 7 12.62 -2.40 -1.68
C LEU A 7 11.15 -2.71 -1.42
N ALA A 8 10.63 -2.10 -0.38
CA ALA A 8 9.20 -1.95 -0.20
C ALA A 8 8.78 -0.57 -0.70
N TYR A 9 7.49 -0.39 -0.98
CA TYR A 9 6.98 0.92 -1.31
C TYR A 9 5.74 1.28 -0.51
N VAL A 10 5.62 2.56 -0.21
CA VAL A 10 4.46 3.13 0.44
C VAL A 10 3.39 3.45 -0.60
N VAL A 11 2.18 2.93 -0.40
CA VAL A 11 1.03 3.20 -1.24
C VAL A 11 -0.08 3.81 -0.39
N ARG A 12 -0.70 4.85 -0.94
CA ARG A 12 -1.75 5.61 -0.26
C ARG A 12 -3.09 5.02 -0.65
N VAL A 13 -3.86 4.62 0.34
CA VAL A 13 -5.21 4.10 0.21
C VAL A 13 -6.16 5.26 0.40
N LYS A 14 -7.04 5.49 -0.58
CA LYS A 14 -8.14 6.43 -0.43
C LYS A 14 -9.29 5.77 0.32
N GLU A 15 -10.12 6.58 0.98
CA GLU A 15 -11.25 6.11 1.78
C GLU A 15 -12.20 5.24 0.97
N GLU A 16 -12.50 5.62 -0.28
CA GLU A 16 -13.40 4.84 -1.15
C GLU A 16 -12.85 3.44 -1.52
N GLN A 17 -11.54 3.24 -1.41
CA GLN A 17 -10.88 1.98 -1.76
C GLN A 17 -10.69 1.06 -0.55
N GLU A 18 -10.76 1.55 0.68
CA GLU A 18 -10.44 0.77 1.88
C GLU A 18 -11.35 -0.45 2.03
N ARG A 19 -12.65 -0.30 1.74
CA ARG A 19 -13.59 -1.42 1.75
C ARG A 19 -13.18 -2.50 0.74
N THR A 20 -12.79 -2.09 -0.46
CA THR A 20 -12.39 -3.01 -1.54
C THR A 20 -11.05 -3.67 -1.24
N LEU A 21 -10.12 -2.95 -0.61
CA LEU A 21 -8.84 -3.45 -0.15
C LEU A 21 -9.02 -4.68 0.73
N TYR A 22 -9.84 -4.59 1.78
CA TYR A 22 -10.02 -5.71 2.70
C TYR A 22 -10.98 -6.78 2.15
N ALA A 23 -12.00 -6.41 1.38
CA ALA A 23 -12.98 -7.38 0.87
C ALA A 23 -12.45 -8.21 -0.32
N ARG A 24 -11.53 -7.66 -1.12
CA ARG A 24 -11.04 -8.28 -2.36
C ARG A 24 -9.53 -8.42 -2.43
N GLN A 25 -8.81 -8.01 -1.37
CA GLN A 25 -7.34 -7.99 -1.34
C GLN A 25 -6.75 -7.28 -2.55
N SER A 26 -7.36 -6.15 -2.93
CA SER A 26 -6.99 -5.44 -4.15
C SER A 26 -7.12 -3.93 -4.02
N LEU A 27 -6.26 -3.20 -4.72
CA LEU A 27 -6.21 -1.75 -4.70
C LEU A 27 -5.97 -1.22 -6.11
N TYR A 28 -6.74 -0.22 -6.54
CA TYR A 28 -6.43 0.47 -7.79
C TYR A 28 -5.35 1.51 -7.57
N VAL A 29 -4.40 1.61 -8.50
CA VAL A 29 -3.18 2.37 -8.33
C VAL A 29 -2.99 3.39 -9.46
N GLY A 30 -2.62 4.62 -9.09
CA GLY A 30 -2.29 5.70 -10.02
C GLY A 30 -0.79 5.94 -10.20
N ILE A 31 0.05 5.44 -9.29
CA ILE A 31 1.50 5.63 -9.34
C ILE A 31 2.27 4.47 -9.98
N ARG A 32 3.10 4.78 -10.96
CA ARG A 32 3.96 3.81 -11.63
C ARG A 32 5.29 3.65 -10.87
N ARG A 33 5.67 2.41 -10.61
CA ARG A 33 6.98 1.94 -10.14
C ARG A 33 7.24 0.57 -10.77
N ASP A 34 8.43 0.04 -10.53
CA ASP A 34 8.87 -1.29 -10.98
C ASP A 34 8.29 -2.40 -10.09
N TRP A 35 6.97 -2.37 -9.94
CA TRP A 35 6.21 -3.35 -9.18
C TRP A 35 6.36 -4.74 -9.81
N SER A 36 6.67 -5.73 -8.99
CA SER A 36 6.76 -7.13 -9.41
C SER A 36 6.05 -8.03 -8.41
N SER A 37 5.71 -9.25 -8.84
CA SER A 37 5.21 -10.26 -7.91
C SER A 37 6.22 -10.46 -6.77
N GLY A 38 5.74 -10.50 -5.52
CA GLY A 38 6.58 -10.52 -4.33
C GLY A 38 6.94 -9.15 -3.76
N SER A 39 6.73 -8.06 -4.51
CA SER A 39 7.00 -6.69 -4.01
C SER A 39 6.25 -6.41 -2.73
N LYS A 40 6.93 -5.79 -1.76
CA LYS A 40 6.36 -5.41 -0.48
C LYS A 40 5.73 -4.03 -0.55
N ILE A 41 4.53 -3.91 -0.02
CA ILE A 41 3.72 -2.69 -0.07
C ILE A 41 3.33 -2.29 1.35
N LEU A 42 3.63 -1.07 1.75
CA LEU A 42 3.13 -0.47 2.98
C LEU A 42 1.90 0.38 2.67
N LEU A 43 0.80 0.17 3.39
CA LEU A 43 -0.47 0.81 3.12
C LEU A 43 -0.69 1.97 4.10
N VAL A 44 -0.86 3.18 3.57
CA VAL A 44 -1.06 4.40 4.36
C VAL A 44 -2.37 5.07 3.98
N LYS A 45 -3.11 5.62 4.94
CA LYS A 45 -4.27 6.50 4.67
C LYS A 45 -4.22 7.74 5.55
N LYS A 46 -5.14 8.68 5.30
CA LYS A 46 -5.39 9.76 6.26
C LYS A 46 -6.41 9.31 7.30
N ASN A 47 -6.17 9.62 8.57
CA ASN A 47 -7.17 9.46 9.63
C ASN A 47 -8.20 10.62 9.58
N THR A 48 -9.17 10.59 10.49
CA THR A 48 -10.21 11.63 10.61
C THR A 48 -9.66 13.01 11.01
N GLN A 49 -8.47 13.06 11.61
CA GLN A 49 -7.77 14.29 11.99
C GLN A 49 -6.90 14.84 10.84
N GLY A 50 -6.77 14.11 9.73
CA GLY A 50 -5.99 14.49 8.56
C GLY A 50 -4.54 13.97 8.56
N ASP A 51 -4.12 13.33 9.64
CA ASP A 51 -2.78 12.75 9.81
C ASP A 51 -2.63 11.46 9.01
N SER A 52 -1.39 11.16 8.58
CA SER A 52 -1.09 9.92 7.88
C SER A 52 -0.90 8.79 8.88
N VAL A 53 -1.62 7.68 8.66
CA VAL A 53 -1.55 6.47 9.48
C VAL A 53 -1.32 5.26 8.58
N ILE A 54 -0.53 4.32 9.07
CA ILE A 54 -0.23 3.06 8.41
C ILE A 54 -1.28 2.03 8.84
N ILE A 55 -2.01 1.50 7.87
CA ILE A 55 -3.14 0.59 8.10
C ILE A 55 -2.79 -0.87 7.86
N GLY A 56 -1.61 -1.15 7.32
CA GLY A 56 -1.18 -2.50 7.03
C GLY A 56 0.03 -2.59 6.11
N SER A 57 0.42 -3.83 5.83
CA SER A 57 1.39 -4.19 4.81
C SER A 57 0.81 -5.28 3.90
N ALA A 58 1.33 -5.39 2.69
CA ALA A 58 0.89 -6.37 1.72
C ALA A 58 2.05 -6.89 0.88
N THR A 59 1.90 -8.11 0.38
CA THR A 59 2.79 -8.66 -0.65
C THR A 59 2.02 -8.68 -1.97
N LEU A 60 2.57 -8.03 -2.99
CA LEU A 60 1.97 -7.96 -4.31
C LEU A 60 1.97 -9.34 -4.96
N GLY A 61 0.80 -9.83 -5.37
CA GLY A 61 0.70 -11.05 -6.16
C GLY A 61 0.86 -10.76 -7.65
N LYS A 62 0.06 -9.82 -8.16
CA LYS A 62 0.08 -9.38 -9.56
C LYS A 62 -0.51 -7.99 -9.74
N ILE A 63 -0.22 -7.38 -10.89
CA ILE A 63 -0.92 -6.19 -11.38
C ILE A 63 -1.82 -6.60 -12.55
N VAL A 64 -3.07 -6.14 -12.51
CA VAL A 64 -4.01 -6.24 -13.62
C VAL A 64 -4.04 -4.87 -14.30
N GLU A 65 -3.53 -4.82 -15.53
CA GLU A 65 -3.51 -3.61 -16.35
C GLU A 65 -4.90 -3.26 -16.88
N LEU A 66 -5.09 -2.01 -17.31
CA LEU A 66 -6.38 -1.47 -17.77
C LEU A 66 -7.07 -2.35 -18.82
N ASP A 67 -6.31 -2.96 -19.73
CA ASP A 67 -6.88 -3.77 -20.81
C ASP A 67 -7.33 -5.17 -20.38
N ALA A 68 -6.86 -5.63 -19.22
CA ALA A 68 -7.30 -6.88 -18.60
C ALA A 68 -8.42 -6.67 -17.55
N LEU A 69 -8.81 -5.43 -17.28
CA LEU A 69 -9.94 -5.10 -16.39
C LEU A 69 -11.27 -5.24 -17.14
N ASN A 70 -12.33 -5.60 -16.40
CA ASN A 70 -13.67 -5.55 -16.98
C ASN A 70 -14.12 -4.10 -17.22
N ASN A 71 -15.16 -3.91 -18.04
CA ASN A 71 -15.62 -2.58 -18.45
C ASN A 71 -15.93 -1.62 -17.29
N GLY A 72 -16.48 -2.13 -16.17
CA GLY A 72 -16.80 -1.31 -15.00
C GLY A 72 -15.54 -0.85 -14.26
N GLU A 73 -14.60 -1.78 -14.03
CA GLU A 73 -13.31 -1.47 -13.39
C GLU A 73 -12.45 -0.56 -14.27
N LYS A 74 -12.45 -0.77 -15.59
CA LYS A 74 -11.74 0.06 -16.56
C LYS A 74 -12.27 1.50 -16.52
N LYS A 75 -13.60 1.68 -16.57
CA LYS A 75 -14.23 3.00 -16.46
C LYS A 75 -13.85 3.70 -15.15
N LEU A 76 -13.96 2.99 -14.02
CA LEU A 76 -13.58 3.52 -12.71
C LEU A 76 -12.11 3.96 -12.66
N CYS A 77 -11.20 3.18 -13.24
CA CYS A 77 -9.79 3.54 -13.30
C CYS A 77 -9.54 4.79 -14.13
N LEU A 78 -10.15 4.89 -15.31
CA LEU A 78 -10.01 6.05 -16.19
C LEU A 78 -10.53 7.33 -15.53
N GLU A 79 -11.69 7.28 -14.87
CA GLU A 79 -12.28 8.42 -14.14
C GLU A 79 -11.38 8.91 -12.99
N ASN A 80 -10.57 8.03 -12.41
CA ASN A 80 -9.71 8.32 -11.25
C ASN A 80 -8.22 8.45 -11.60
N ASN A 81 -7.85 8.43 -12.89
CA ASN A 81 -6.46 8.42 -13.37
C ASN A 81 -5.62 7.28 -12.78
N TRP A 82 -6.22 6.10 -12.63
CA TRP A 82 -5.52 4.86 -12.27
C TRP A 82 -5.13 4.08 -13.52
N TYR A 83 -3.97 3.43 -13.49
CA TYR A 83 -3.47 2.64 -14.62
C TYR A 83 -3.64 1.13 -14.43
N GLY A 84 -4.15 0.69 -13.28
CA GLY A 84 -4.37 -0.73 -13.03
C GLY A 84 -4.80 -1.03 -11.61
N LYS A 85 -4.89 -2.33 -11.33
CA LYS A 85 -5.28 -2.90 -10.04
C LYS A 85 -4.18 -3.81 -9.51
N MET A 86 -3.65 -3.50 -8.34
CA MET A 86 -2.82 -4.40 -7.56
C MET A 86 -3.71 -5.47 -6.92
N VAL A 87 -3.35 -6.73 -7.08
CA VAL A 87 -3.96 -7.86 -6.37
C VAL A 87 -2.90 -8.43 -5.45
N PHE A 88 -3.19 -8.44 -4.15
CA PHE A 88 -2.26 -8.86 -3.12
C PHE A 88 -2.33 -10.38 -2.93
N ALA A 89 -1.17 -11.00 -2.78
CA ALA A 89 -1.07 -12.42 -2.42
C ALA A 89 -1.19 -12.62 -0.90
N MET A 90 -0.84 -11.59 -0.12
CA MET A 90 -0.99 -11.54 1.34
C MET A 90 -1.29 -10.12 1.75
N LEU A 91 -2.23 -9.94 2.68
CA LEU A 91 -2.59 -8.64 3.24
C LEU A 91 -2.62 -8.73 4.76
N ALA A 92 -1.75 -7.97 5.42
CA ALA A 92 -1.73 -7.79 6.87
C ALA A 92 -2.37 -6.44 7.22
N ARG A 93 -3.48 -6.48 7.97
CA ARG A 93 -4.14 -5.28 8.51
C ARG A 93 -3.66 -4.99 9.92
N PHE A 94 -3.31 -3.73 10.20
CA PHE A 94 -2.89 -3.29 11.53
C PHE A 94 -4.09 -2.75 12.32
N LEU A 95 -4.26 -3.24 13.55
CA LEU A 95 -5.30 -2.80 14.48
C LEU A 95 -4.70 -2.63 15.88
N PRO A 96 -4.63 -1.39 16.42
CA PRO A 96 -4.93 -0.12 15.75
C PRO A 96 -3.95 0.18 14.59
N ALA A 97 -4.28 1.18 13.77
CA ALA A 97 -3.36 1.71 12.77
C ALA A 97 -2.15 2.37 13.46
N VAL A 98 -0.97 2.28 12.85
CA VAL A 98 0.27 2.87 13.38
C VAL A 98 0.40 4.31 12.89
N SER A 99 0.78 5.25 13.76
CA SER A 99 0.98 6.64 13.33
C SER A 99 2.25 6.77 12.51
N VAL A 100 2.21 7.47 11.37
CA VAL A 100 3.43 7.73 10.57
C VAL A 100 4.48 8.52 11.37
N SER A 101 4.04 9.37 12.31
CA SER A 101 4.94 10.17 13.16
C SER A 101 5.81 9.33 14.11
N GLU A 102 5.45 8.07 14.34
CA GLU A 102 6.14 7.14 15.24
C GLU A 102 7.04 6.15 14.50
N THR A 103 7.28 6.38 13.20
CA THR A 103 8.01 5.46 12.32
C THR A 103 9.22 6.13 11.67
N PRO A 104 10.09 5.39 10.98
CA PRO A 104 11.14 5.96 10.13
C PRO A 104 10.64 6.91 9.03
N LEU A 105 9.32 6.92 8.76
CA LEU A 105 8.69 7.84 7.82
C LEU A 105 8.29 9.18 8.46
N ALA A 106 8.56 9.38 9.75
CA ALA A 106 8.33 10.64 10.44
C ALA A 106 9.01 11.82 9.73
N GLY A 107 8.32 12.97 9.70
CA GLY A 107 8.81 14.18 9.02
C GLY A 107 8.69 14.16 7.50
N LYS A 108 8.38 13.02 6.85
CA LYS A 108 8.11 12.99 5.42
C LYS A 108 6.77 13.65 5.11
N HIS A 109 6.77 14.56 4.15
CA HIS A 109 5.54 15.27 3.76
C HIS A 109 4.49 14.28 3.23
N PRO A 110 3.22 14.33 3.68
CA PRO A 110 2.19 13.34 3.29
C PRO A 110 2.00 13.17 1.77
N ALA A 111 2.23 14.22 0.99
CA ALA A 111 2.16 14.17 -0.47
C ALA A 111 3.26 13.30 -1.12
N LEU A 112 4.40 13.13 -0.45
CA LEU A 112 5.55 12.37 -0.94
C LEU A 112 5.52 10.90 -0.52
N LEU A 113 4.59 10.51 0.35
CA LEU A 113 4.46 9.12 0.80
C LEU A 113 3.99 8.20 -0.33
N HIS A 114 3.16 8.69 -1.27
CA HIS A 114 2.66 7.82 -2.34
C HIS A 114 3.78 7.45 -3.32
N GLY A 115 4.07 6.14 -3.40
CA GLY A 115 5.15 5.56 -4.22
C GLY A 115 6.55 5.81 -3.69
N LEU A 116 6.70 6.21 -2.42
CA LEU A 116 8.00 6.29 -1.76
C LEU A 116 8.59 4.88 -1.62
N ALA A 117 9.82 4.70 -2.08
CA ALA A 117 10.59 3.49 -1.80
C ALA A 117 11.15 3.56 -0.37
N ILE A 118 11.08 2.44 0.34
CA ILE A 118 11.62 2.24 1.68
C ILE A 118 12.37 0.91 1.70
N THR A 119 13.28 0.75 2.64
CA THR A 119 14.02 -0.49 2.86
C THR A 119 13.13 -1.55 3.53
N GLU A 120 13.46 -2.83 3.34
CA GLU A 120 12.84 -3.91 4.10
C GLU A 120 13.08 -3.80 5.62
N ASP A 121 14.18 -3.19 6.05
CA ASP A 121 14.44 -2.91 7.46
C ASP A 121 13.45 -1.86 8.01
N GLU A 122 13.23 -0.75 7.29
CA GLU A 122 12.20 0.25 7.63
C GLU A 122 10.81 -0.39 7.66
N LEU A 123 10.49 -1.26 6.70
CA LEU A 123 9.22 -2.00 6.70
C LEU A 123 9.09 -2.90 7.94
N SER A 124 10.14 -3.65 8.27
CA SER A 124 10.16 -4.58 9.40
C SER A 124 10.03 -3.85 10.73
N GLU A 125 10.69 -2.70 10.86
CA GLU A 125 10.57 -1.82 12.01
C GLU A 125 9.13 -1.34 12.18
N ILE A 126 8.52 -0.81 11.12
CA ILE A 126 7.11 -0.37 11.13
C ILE A 126 6.17 -1.52 11.49
N GLU A 127 6.42 -2.69 10.93
CA GLU A 127 5.67 -3.90 11.20
C GLU A 127 5.78 -4.36 12.65
N SER A 128 6.90 -4.10 13.32
CA SER A 128 7.10 -4.43 14.74
C SER A 128 6.32 -3.53 15.69
N LEU A 129 6.00 -2.30 15.26
CA LEU A 129 5.20 -1.34 16.03
C LEU A 129 3.70 -1.69 16.05
N ALA A 130 3.23 -2.50 15.10
CA ALA A 130 1.83 -2.90 15.02
C ALA A 130 1.47 -3.87 16.17
N SER A 131 0.58 -3.42 17.07
CA SER A 131 0.16 -4.22 18.24
C SER A 131 -0.61 -5.49 17.87
N SER A 132 -1.31 -5.51 16.75
CA SER A 132 -1.98 -6.70 16.22
C SER A 132 -2.06 -6.63 14.70
N LYS A 133 -1.92 -7.82 14.08
CA LYS A 133 -1.98 -8.02 12.63
C LYS A 133 -3.03 -9.07 12.30
N ILE A 134 -4.00 -8.70 11.47
CA ILE A 134 -4.91 -9.68 10.85
C ILE A 134 -4.38 -9.99 9.47
N ILE A 135 -3.95 -11.23 9.26
CA ILE A 135 -3.41 -11.70 7.98
C ILE A 135 -4.52 -12.41 7.21
N THR A 136 -4.70 -12.01 5.96
CA THR A 136 -5.65 -12.61 5.02
C THR A 136 -4.98 -12.86 3.68
#